data_AF-A0A1Q8JH78-F1
#
_entry.id   AF-A0A1Q8JH78-F1
#
_cell.length_a   1.000
_cell.length_b   1.000
_cell.length_c   1.000
_cell.angle_alpha   90.00
_cell.angle_beta   90.00
_cell.angle_gamma   90.00
#
_symmetry.space_group_name_H-M   'P 1'
#
loop_
_entity.id
_entity.type
_entity.pdbx_description
1 polymer ?
#
loop_
_entity_poly.entity_id
_entity_poly.type
_entity_poly.pdbx_seq_one_letter_code
_entity_poly.pdbx_strand_id
1 'polypeptide(L)'
;MVYAAFPHRTFPVGPYQRAADAVIEQAVTDPRMLAQLVQGLGELDAQRDVPFAELDLDTAAAVLRGADGSPFVTAIVDSAIVTLYSDPEVWELLGYEGPSFDRGGYVDRGFDDLDWLPEPRIEHREGV
;
A
#
# COMPACT_ATOMS: atom_id res chain seq x y z
N MET A 1 9.22 4.07 -6.96
CA MET A 1 8.31 5.01 -6.24
C MET A 1 7.39 4.30 -5.26
N VAL A 2 6.51 3.37 -5.70
CA VAL A 2 5.52 2.74 -4.82
C VAL A 2 6.13 2.15 -3.54
N TYR A 3 7.21 1.38 -3.66
CA TYR A 3 7.93 0.83 -2.51
C TYR A 3 8.45 1.90 -1.53
N ALA A 4 8.91 3.05 -2.03
CA ALA A 4 9.39 4.15 -1.19
C ALA A 4 8.24 4.89 -0.47
N ALA A 5 7.03 4.89 -1.04
CA ALA A 5 5.84 5.44 -0.39
C ALA A 5 5.25 4.49 0.67
N PHE A 6 5.40 3.17 0.47
CA PHE A 6 4.87 2.13 1.36
C PHE A 6 5.97 1.11 1.74
N PRO A 7 6.99 1.49 2.54
CA PRO A 7 8.19 0.67 2.74
C PRO A 7 7.97 -0.47 3.74
N HIS A 8 7.13 -1.47 3.42
CA HIS A 8 6.96 -2.66 4.26
C HIS A 8 8.15 -3.59 4.12
N ARG A 9 8.75 -3.97 5.25
CA ARG A 9 9.94 -4.82 5.31
C ARG A 9 9.67 -6.27 4.91
N THR A 10 8.47 -6.77 5.19
CA THR A 10 8.10 -8.19 5.00
C THR A 10 7.37 -8.45 3.70
N PHE A 11 6.88 -7.41 3.02
CA PHE A 11 6.11 -7.60 1.81
C PHE A 11 7.03 -7.98 0.64
N PRO A 12 6.68 -9.01 -0.15
CA PRO A 12 7.42 -9.39 -1.33
C PRO A 12 7.27 -8.32 -2.42
N VAL A 13 8.10 -8.40 -3.46
CA VAL A 13 8.11 -7.43 -4.56
C VAL A 13 6.84 -7.51 -5.44
N GLY A 14 6.18 -8.66 -5.50
CA GLY A 14 5.04 -8.93 -6.39
C GLY A 14 3.88 -7.94 -6.24
N PRO A 15 3.34 -7.73 -5.04
CA PRO A 15 2.27 -6.75 -4.81
C PRO A 15 2.66 -5.32 -5.20
N TYR A 16 3.93 -4.93 -5.00
CA TYR A 16 4.41 -3.60 -5.43
C TYR A 16 4.47 -3.45 -6.95
N GLN A 17 4.83 -4.53 -7.67
CA GLN A 17 4.81 -4.54 -9.14
C GLN A 17 3.38 -4.36 -9.65
N ARG A 18 2.42 -5.14 -9.12
CA ARG A 18 1.00 -5.02 -9.49
C ARG A 18 0.43 -3.64 -9.15
N ALA A 19 0.82 -3.05 -8.02
CA ALA A 19 0.44 -1.69 -7.67
C ALA A 19 1.03 -0.65 -8.65
N ALA A 20 2.28 -0.82 -9.09
CA ALA A 20 2.87 0.05 -10.10
C ALA A 20 2.20 -0.13 -11.47
N ASP A 21 1.89 -1.37 -11.87
CA ASP A 21 1.19 -1.68 -13.12
C ASP A 21 -0.21 -1.04 -13.14
N ALA A 22 -0.97 -1.12 -12.03
CA ALA A 22 -2.27 -0.49 -11.92
C ALA A 22 -2.22 1.04 -12.09
N VAL A 23 -1.18 1.70 -11.56
CA VAL A 23 -0.96 3.14 -11.76
C VAL A 23 -0.70 3.43 -13.25
N ILE A 24 0.10 2.61 -13.91
CA ILE A 24 0.42 2.75 -15.34
C ILE A 24 -0.84 2.53 -16.20
N GLU A 25 -1.62 1.49 -15.91
CA GLU A 25 -2.85 1.17 -16.64
C GLU A 25 -3.87 2.31 -16.53
N GLN A 26 -4.07 2.87 -15.34
CA GLN A 26 -4.94 4.03 -15.15
C GLN A 26 -4.46 5.23 -15.98
N ALA A 27 -3.16 5.52 -15.94
CA ALA A 27 -2.57 6.62 -16.67
C ALA A 27 -2.71 6.47 -18.20
N VAL A 28 -2.55 5.25 -18.74
CA VAL A 28 -2.73 5.00 -20.18
C VAL A 28 -4.14 5.34 -20.65
N THR A 29 -5.15 5.21 -19.78
CA THR A 29 -6.55 5.54 -20.08
C THR A 29 -6.93 6.98 -19.77
N ASP A 30 -6.08 7.73 -19.06
CA ASP A 30 -6.30 9.13 -18.68
C ASP A 30 -5.12 10.01 -19.14
N PRO A 31 -5.26 10.73 -20.28
CA PRO A 31 -4.20 11.59 -20.81
C PRO A 31 -3.73 12.68 -19.84
N ARG A 32 -4.60 13.15 -18.94
CA ARG A 32 -4.23 14.16 -17.94
C ARG A 32 -3.33 13.52 -16.88
N MET A 33 -3.72 12.36 -16.37
CA MET A 33 -2.91 11.60 -15.41
C MET A 33 -1.56 11.22 -16.02
N LEU A 34 -1.53 10.74 -17.27
CA LEU A 34 -0.28 10.42 -17.98
C LEU A 34 0.66 11.62 -18.06
N ALA A 35 0.14 12.79 -18.45
CA ALA A 35 0.93 14.01 -18.49
C ALA A 35 1.48 14.38 -17.10
N GLN A 36 0.66 14.28 -16.05
CA GLN A 36 1.09 14.51 -14.67
C GLN A 36 2.17 13.53 -14.22
N LEU A 37 2.07 12.25 -14.58
CA LEU A 37 3.08 11.24 -14.26
C LEU A 37 4.41 11.52 -14.95
N VAL A 38 4.39 11.79 -16.25
CA VAL A 38 5.62 12.06 -17.03
C VAL A 38 6.30 13.34 -16.52
N GLN A 39 5.53 14.40 -16.29
CA GLN A 39 6.07 15.65 -15.75
C GLN A 39 6.64 15.46 -14.35
N GLY A 40 5.88 14.84 -13.44
CA GLY A 40 6.31 14.64 -12.07
C GLY A 40 7.54 13.74 -11.94
N LEU A 41 7.64 12.67 -12.73
CA LEU A 41 8.86 11.85 -12.79
C LEU A 41 10.07 12.65 -13.27
N GLY A 42 9.90 13.46 -14.31
CA GLY A 42 10.97 14.35 -14.80
C GLY A 42 11.39 15.39 -13.77
N GLU A 43 10.45 15.95 -13.02
CA GLU A 43 10.73 16.88 -11.91
C GLU A 43 11.46 16.19 -10.76
N LEU A 44 11.11 14.95 -10.42
CA LEU A 44 11.83 14.18 -9.40
C LEU A 44 13.26 13.84 -9.84
N ASP A 45 13.45 13.37 -11.07
CA ASP A 45 14.77 13.04 -11.61
C ASP A 45 15.68 14.27 -11.69
N ALA A 46 15.11 15.47 -11.89
CA ALA A 46 15.87 16.72 -11.92
C ALA A 46 16.29 17.25 -10.55
N GLN A 47 15.76 16.71 -9.44
CA GLN A 47 16.10 17.19 -8.09
C GLN A 47 17.46 16.71 -7.59
N ARG A 48 18.06 15.69 -8.22
CA ARG A 48 19.25 15.00 -7.74
C ARG A 48 20.22 14.69 -8.89
N ASP A 49 21.44 14.33 -8.53
CA ASP A 49 22.49 13.97 -9.50
C ASP A 49 22.26 12.62 -10.19
N VAL A 50 21.39 11.78 -9.62
CA VAL A 50 20.99 10.47 -10.17
C VAL A 50 19.46 10.38 -10.28
N PRO A 51 18.93 9.55 -11.21
CA PRO A 51 17.48 9.33 -11.32
C PRO A 51 16.86 8.84 -10.02
N PHE A 52 15.57 9.13 -9.80
CA PHE A 52 14.84 8.73 -8.60
C PHE A 52 14.91 7.22 -8.36
N ALA A 53 14.88 6.42 -9.43
CA ALA A 53 14.94 4.96 -9.35
C ALA A 53 16.28 4.41 -8.82
N GLU A 54 17.34 5.21 -8.84
CA GLU A 54 18.68 4.84 -8.36
C GLU A 54 18.96 5.34 -6.94
N LEU A 55 18.05 6.12 -6.35
CA LEU A 55 18.18 6.60 -4.97
C LEU A 55 18.04 5.45 -3.97
N ASP A 56 18.78 5.54 -2.86
CA ASP A 56 18.51 4.70 -1.70
C ASP A 56 17.12 5.00 -1.11
N LEU A 57 16.56 4.05 -0.35
CA LEU A 57 15.18 4.12 0.11
C LEU A 57 14.90 5.34 1.02
N ASP A 58 15.84 5.69 1.89
CA ASP A 58 15.67 6.80 2.83
C ASP A 58 15.67 8.14 2.10
N THR A 59 16.58 8.30 1.13
CA THR A 59 16.62 9.47 0.25
C THR A 59 15.38 9.55 -0.63
N ALA A 60 14.96 8.44 -1.24
CA ALA A 60 13.74 8.37 -2.06
C ALA A 60 12.50 8.77 -1.24
N ALA A 61 12.37 8.26 -0.01
CA ALA A 61 11.28 8.63 0.89
C ALA A 61 11.33 10.12 1.32
N ALA A 62 12.53 10.69 1.52
CA ALA A 62 12.67 12.11 1.79
C ALA A 62 12.25 12.98 0.59
N VAL A 63 12.63 12.59 -0.63
CA VAL A 63 12.23 13.26 -1.87
C VAL A 63 10.70 13.20 -2.05
N LEU A 64 10.08 12.03 -1.87
CA LEU A 64 8.61 11.89 -1.97
C LEU A 64 7.88 12.75 -0.94
N ARG A 65 8.36 12.83 0.31
CA ARG A 65 7.79 13.72 1.33
C ARG A 65 7.87 15.19 0.95
N GLY A 66 8.92 15.61 0.25
CA GLY A 66 9.04 16.98 -0.27
C GLY A 66 8.03 17.29 -1.38
N ALA A 67 7.56 16.27 -2.11
CA ALA A 67 6.55 16.37 -3.16
C ALA A 67 5.14 15.95 -2.68
N ASP A 68 4.96 15.74 -1.38
CA ASP A 68 3.66 15.35 -0.80
C ASP A 68 2.60 16.42 -1.08
N GLY A 69 1.38 15.97 -1.38
CA GLY A 69 0.27 16.81 -1.83
C GLY A 69 0.37 17.35 -3.26
N SER A 70 1.45 17.06 -3.99
CA SER A 70 1.46 17.34 -5.44
C SER A 70 0.45 16.45 -6.17
N PRO A 71 -0.22 16.93 -7.23
CA PRO A 71 -1.17 16.11 -7.99
C PRO A 71 -0.57 14.80 -8.51
N PHE A 72 0.72 14.83 -8.85
CA PHE A 72 1.50 13.68 -9.28
C PHE A 72 1.66 12.62 -8.18
N VAL A 73 2.15 13.00 -7.00
CA VAL A 73 2.35 12.06 -5.89
C VAL A 73 1.00 11.54 -5.39
N THR A 74 0.00 12.41 -5.27
CA THR A 74 -1.36 12.03 -4.88
C THR A 74 -1.93 10.96 -5.82
N ALA A 75 -1.84 11.14 -7.14
CA ALA A 75 -2.36 10.17 -8.10
C ALA A 75 -1.69 8.78 -7.97
N ILE A 76 -0.37 8.72 -7.75
CA ILE A 76 0.34 7.46 -7.53
C ILE A 76 -0.11 6.81 -6.22
N VAL A 77 -0.14 7.57 -5.13
CA VAL A 77 -0.47 7.06 -3.79
C VAL A 77 -1.91 6.58 -3.72
N ASP A 78 -2.87 7.33 -4.28
CA ASP A 78 -4.29 6.98 -4.29
C ASP A 78 -4.55 5.65 -5.04
N SER A 79 -3.86 5.43 -6.16
CA SER A 79 -3.95 4.17 -6.90
C SER A 79 -3.25 3.03 -6.16
N ALA A 80 -2.01 3.27 -5.74
CA ALA A 80 -1.18 2.25 -5.13
C ALA A 80 -1.71 1.77 -3.78
N ILE A 81 -2.28 2.65 -2.95
CA ILE A 81 -2.84 2.24 -1.65
C ILE A 81 -4.01 1.27 -1.85
N VAL A 82 -4.89 1.52 -2.82
CA VAL A 82 -6.01 0.65 -3.11
C VAL A 82 -5.51 -0.68 -3.64
N THR A 83 -4.62 -0.67 -4.64
CA THR A 83 -4.13 -1.91 -5.27
C THR A 83 -3.30 -2.75 -4.30
N LEU A 84 -2.37 -2.14 -3.56
CA LEU A 84 -1.47 -2.85 -2.66
C LEU A 84 -2.22 -3.54 -1.51
N TYR A 85 -3.18 -2.85 -0.88
CA TYR A 85 -3.92 -3.42 0.25
C TYR A 85 -5.17 -4.22 -0.17
N SER A 86 -5.51 -4.23 -1.45
CA SER A 86 -6.52 -5.15 -2.01
C SER A 86 -5.91 -6.43 -2.60
N ASP A 87 -4.59 -6.61 -2.44
CA ASP A 87 -3.87 -7.74 -3.00
C ASP A 87 -3.97 -8.98 -2.08
N PRO A 88 -4.43 -10.14 -2.59
CA PRO A 88 -4.53 -11.36 -1.79
C PRO A 88 -3.21 -11.82 -1.17
N GLU A 89 -2.06 -11.60 -1.83
CA GLU A 89 -0.75 -11.94 -1.27
C GLU A 89 -0.42 -11.03 -0.08
N VAL A 90 -0.86 -9.78 -0.11
CA VAL A 90 -0.75 -8.86 1.05
C VAL A 90 -1.69 -9.26 2.17
N TRP A 91 -2.89 -9.75 1.84
CA TRP A 91 -3.85 -10.22 2.84
C TRP A 91 -3.31 -11.38 3.67
N GLU A 92 -2.69 -12.37 3.02
CA GLU A 92 -2.05 -13.50 3.70
C GLU A 92 -0.97 -13.05 4.68
N LEU A 93 -0.17 -12.03 4.33
CA LEU A 93 0.88 -11.48 5.19
C LEU A 93 0.33 -10.71 6.40
N LEU A 94 -0.85 -10.13 6.25
CA LEU A 94 -1.52 -9.33 7.29
C LEU A 94 -2.49 -10.16 8.14
N GLY A 95 -2.70 -11.45 7.80
CA GLY A 95 -3.72 -12.28 8.44
C GLY A 95 -5.15 -11.85 8.09
N TYR A 96 -5.34 -11.14 6.98
CA TYR A 96 -6.68 -10.80 6.51
C TYR A 96 -7.24 -11.94 5.67
N GLU A 97 -8.36 -12.49 6.11
CA GLU A 97 -9.02 -13.64 5.47
C GLU A 97 -9.75 -13.30 4.14
N GLY A 98 -9.66 -12.05 3.69
CA GLY A 98 -10.42 -11.55 2.54
C GLY A 98 -11.90 -11.35 2.85
N PRO A 99 -12.70 -10.89 1.86
CA PRO A 99 -14.13 -10.65 2.05
C PRO A 99 -14.88 -11.87 2.61
N SER A 100 -15.82 -11.62 3.53
CA SER A 100 -16.58 -12.68 4.22
C SER A 100 -18.09 -12.61 4.03
N PHE A 101 -18.62 -11.56 3.38
CA PHE A 101 -20.07 -11.35 3.25
C PHE A 101 -20.76 -12.53 2.55
N ASP A 102 -20.20 -12.99 1.44
CA ASP A 102 -20.63 -14.18 0.68
C ASP A 102 -20.34 -15.50 1.41
N ARG A 103 -19.56 -15.46 2.50
CA ARG A 103 -19.11 -16.62 3.29
C ARG A 103 -19.83 -16.74 4.64
N GLY A 104 -20.86 -15.95 4.91
CA GLY A 104 -21.60 -15.99 6.17
C GLY A 104 -20.98 -15.16 7.30
N GLY A 105 -20.02 -14.27 6.99
CA GLY A 105 -19.34 -13.41 7.96
C GLY A 105 -18.04 -14.01 8.51
N TYR A 106 -17.44 -13.31 9.48
CA TYR A 106 -16.15 -13.69 10.08
C TYR A 106 -16.24 -14.60 11.30
N VAL A 107 -17.44 -14.91 11.80
CA VAL A 107 -17.64 -15.69 13.04
C VAL A 107 -16.81 -16.98 13.04
N ASP A 108 -16.82 -17.72 11.94
CA ASP A 108 -16.05 -18.96 11.76
C ASP A 108 -14.84 -18.79 10.82
N ARG A 109 -14.36 -17.56 10.62
CA ARG A 109 -13.27 -17.21 9.68
C ARG A 109 -12.38 -16.10 10.22
N GLY A 110 -11.67 -16.34 11.32
CA GLY A 110 -10.65 -15.38 11.78
C GLY A 110 -11.14 -14.26 12.69
N PHE A 111 -12.41 -14.25 13.11
CA PHE A 111 -12.89 -13.27 14.09
C PHE A 111 -12.14 -13.37 15.43
N ASP A 112 -11.77 -14.58 15.86
CA ASP A 112 -11.09 -14.85 17.13
C ASP A 112 -9.73 -15.55 16.94
N ASP A 113 -9.10 -15.42 15.77
CA ASP A 113 -7.76 -16.00 15.50
C ASP A 113 -6.62 -15.14 16.11
N LEU A 114 -6.92 -14.41 17.20
CA LEU A 114 -5.98 -13.51 17.86
C LEU A 114 -4.98 -14.33 18.69
N ASP A 115 -3.77 -14.49 18.17
CA ASP A 115 -2.66 -15.21 18.80
C ASP A 115 -1.93 -14.38 19.89
N TRP A 116 -2.24 -13.09 19.99
CA TRP A 116 -1.58 -12.12 20.87
C TRP A 116 -2.38 -11.78 22.13
N LEU A 117 -3.63 -12.26 22.24
CA LEU A 117 -4.46 -12.11 23.45
C LEU A 117 -4.67 -13.47 24.13
N PRO A 118 -4.77 -13.51 25.47
CA PRO A 118 -5.22 -14.72 26.14
C PRO A 118 -6.68 -15.02 25.77
N GLU A 119 -7.06 -16.30 25.82
CA GLU A 119 -8.42 -16.76 25.56
C GLU A 119 -9.44 -15.89 26.32
N PRO A 120 -10.46 -15.37 25.61
CA PRO A 120 -11.44 -14.48 26.22
C PRO A 120 -12.18 -15.20 27.34
N ARG A 121 -12.28 -14.54 28.50
CA ARG A 121 -13.03 -15.10 29.63
C ARG A 121 -14.53 -15.12 29.27
N ILE A 122 -15.12 -16.30 29.36
CA ILE A 122 -16.56 -16.53 29.13
C ILE A 122 -17.40 -16.37 30.41
N GLU A 123 -16.76 -16.25 31.58
CA GLU A 123 -17.43 -16.02 32.86
C GLU A 123 -17.18 -14.59 33.35
N HIS A 124 -18.26 -13.92 33.77
CA HIS A 124 -18.19 -12.58 34.34
C HIS A 124 -17.67 -12.67 35.79
N ARG A 125 -16.72 -11.83 36.18
CA ARG A 125 -16.26 -11.74 37.57
C ARG A 125 -17.38 -11.15 38.43
N GLU A 126 -17.92 -11.93 39.36
CA GLU A 126 -18.74 -11.38 40.44
C GLU A 126 -17.84 -10.76 41.50
N GLY A 127 -17.88 -9.42 41.63
CA GLY A 127 -17.49 -8.67 42.83
C GLY A 127 -16.00 -8.67 43.26
N VAL A 128 -15.58 -7.55 43.83
CA VAL A 128 -14.52 -7.47 44.85
C VAL A 128 -15.19 -7.06 46.15
#